data_AF-A0A842Y9R8-F1
#
_entry.id   AF-A0A842Y9R8-F1
#
_cell.length_a   1.000
_cell.length_b   1.000
_cell.length_c   1.000
_cell.angle_alpha   90.00
_cell.angle_beta   90.00
_cell.angle_gamma   90.00
#
_symmetry.space_group_name_H-M   'P 1'
#
loop_
_entity.id
_entity.type
_entity.pdbx_description
1 polymer ?
#
loop_
_entity_poly.entity_id
_entity_poly.type
_entity_poly.pdbx_seq_one_letter_code
_entity_poly.pdbx_strand_id
1 'polypeptide(L)'
;IIGRNGAGKSSFFKAIDTFYDIAAPITEEDFFDRDMGSTIEIRVTYGNLRDDEKEEFQLYIKDDRLIVTKRISSENNHIIQRYYAAALQIPQFAEIRAKSGKTDRRNAWNELVDSSNLVDLGGGAKSADEVERLMTEYEANHPELMEQVEREEQFFGSKNIGGGKLDKFTKYVLIPAVREASDEVSGKKGAIYQILDMIVLRRINAREDVKKFKSEFEERVKKLYSSENLTELPELGNSISQTLEKFAPGSQLNLRWDEVKPPDIPLPPARATLVEDSFEGEITRKGHGLQRALIVTLLQHLAMTVPVELTVEDLDEEETGVLEPQDLETSHSPDLILAIEEPELYLHIS
;
A
#
# COMPACT_ATOMS: atom_id res chain seq x y z
N ILE A 1 15.08 -18.49 6.05
CA ILE A 1 15.78 -18.90 4.80
C ILE A 1 17.11 -19.55 5.18
N ILE A 2 17.38 -20.77 4.71
CA ILE A 2 18.59 -21.53 5.04
C ILE A 2 19.46 -21.66 3.78
N GLY A 3 20.77 -21.52 3.92
CA GLY A 3 21.71 -21.62 2.79
C GLY A 3 23.12 -21.22 3.22
N ARG A 4 24.11 -21.45 2.36
CA ARG A 4 25.52 -21.10 2.65
C ARG A 4 25.73 -19.58 2.71
N ASN A 5 26.82 -19.14 3.34
CA ASN A 5 27.22 -17.73 3.32
C ASN A 5 27.56 -17.32 1.88
N GLY A 6 27.17 -16.10 1.49
CA GLY A 6 27.30 -15.62 0.11
C GLY A 6 26.25 -16.11 -0.88
N ALA A 7 25.29 -16.94 -0.47
CA ALA A 7 24.23 -17.44 -1.35
C ALA A 7 23.09 -16.43 -1.63
N GLY A 8 23.25 -15.15 -1.24
CA GLY A 8 22.25 -14.10 -1.48
C GLY A 8 21.09 -14.03 -0.47
N LYS A 9 21.16 -14.71 0.67
CA LYS A 9 20.09 -14.69 1.69
C LYS A 9 19.78 -13.27 2.19
N SER A 10 20.82 -12.52 2.59
CA SER A 10 20.66 -11.14 3.03
C SER A 10 20.21 -10.24 1.89
N SER A 11 20.66 -10.49 0.66
CA SER A 11 20.17 -9.79 -0.53
C SER A 11 18.67 -9.99 -0.73
N PHE A 12 18.15 -11.19 -0.49
CA PHE A 12 16.71 -11.45 -0.52
C PHE A 12 15.96 -10.65 0.54
N PHE A 13 16.40 -10.66 1.80
CA PHE A 13 15.75 -9.89 2.86
C PHE A 13 15.80 -8.38 2.60
N LYS A 14 16.93 -7.89 2.08
CA LYS A 14 17.08 -6.48 1.67
C LYS A 14 16.22 -6.13 0.46
N ALA A 15 15.98 -7.06 -0.46
CA ALA A 15 15.07 -6.85 -1.58
C ALA A 15 13.63 -6.67 -1.08
N ILE A 16 13.18 -7.50 -0.13
CA ILE A 16 11.85 -7.32 0.48
C ILE A 16 11.79 -6.03 1.31
N ASP A 17 12.83 -5.71 2.08
CA ASP A 17 12.91 -4.42 2.81
C ASP A 17 12.80 -3.22 1.85
N THR A 18 13.54 -3.29 0.74
CA THR A 18 13.48 -2.32 -0.36
C THR A 18 12.09 -2.25 -0.97
N PHE A 19 11.38 -3.37 -1.12
CA PHE A 19 10.01 -3.38 -1.62
C PHE A 19 9.04 -2.63 -0.69
N TYR A 20 9.23 -2.68 0.63
CA TYR A 20 8.38 -1.96 1.58
C TYR A 20 8.83 -0.50 1.84
N ASP A 21 10.09 -0.13 1.60
CA ASP A 21 10.54 1.27 1.67
C ASP A 21 10.36 2.00 0.33
N ILE A 22 9.30 2.80 0.22
CA ILE A 22 8.91 3.58 -0.97
C ILE A 22 10.04 4.42 -1.54
N ALA A 23 10.91 4.96 -0.69
CA ALA A 23 12.11 5.66 -1.14
C ALA A 23 13.32 5.12 -0.39
N ALA A 24 13.51 3.81 -0.57
CA ALA A 24 14.73 3.10 -0.26
C ALA A 24 15.93 3.85 -0.85
N PRO A 25 17.03 4.02 -0.08
CA PRO A 25 18.21 4.71 -0.55
C PRO A 25 19.02 3.80 -1.49
N ILE A 26 18.61 3.74 -2.76
CA ILE A 26 19.27 2.94 -3.79
C ILE A 26 20.40 3.72 -4.44
N THR A 27 21.50 3.02 -4.71
CA THR A 27 22.71 3.54 -5.34
C THR A 27 23.09 2.68 -6.55
N GLU A 28 24.11 3.11 -7.32
CA GLU A 28 24.65 2.32 -8.43
C GLU A 28 25.19 0.94 -7.99
N GLU A 29 25.61 0.80 -6.74
CA GLU A 29 26.14 -0.46 -6.18
C GLU A 29 25.05 -1.53 -6.00
N ASP A 30 23.78 -1.13 -6.01
CA ASP A 30 22.65 -2.06 -5.88
C ASP A 30 22.26 -2.69 -7.24
N PHE A 31 22.74 -2.13 -8.35
CA PHE A 31 22.54 -2.69 -9.68
C PHE A 31 23.54 -3.81 -9.96
N PHE A 32 23.08 -4.85 -10.65
CA PHE A 32 23.96 -5.95 -11.05
C PHE A 32 25.10 -5.41 -11.91
N ASP A 33 26.35 -5.63 -11.47
CA ASP A 33 27.57 -5.11 -12.10
C ASP A 33 27.56 -3.57 -12.32
N ARG A 34 26.80 -2.85 -11.48
CA ARG A 34 26.56 -1.39 -11.60
C ARG A 34 25.93 -0.97 -12.93
N ASP A 35 25.32 -1.91 -13.65
CA ASP A 35 24.60 -1.62 -14.89
C ASP A 35 23.26 -0.95 -14.58
N MET A 36 23.27 0.38 -14.49
CA MET A 36 22.08 1.21 -14.33
C MET A 36 21.17 1.23 -15.58
N GLY A 37 21.57 0.61 -16.70
CA GLY A 37 20.70 0.39 -17.86
C GLY A 37 19.71 -0.75 -17.64
N SER A 38 20.01 -1.66 -16.69
CA SER A 38 19.13 -2.76 -16.32
C SER A 38 18.21 -2.35 -15.17
N THR A 39 16.90 -2.58 -15.32
CA THR A 39 15.92 -2.30 -14.26
C THR A 39 15.96 -3.39 -13.19
N ILE A 40 15.98 -3.00 -11.92
CA ILE A 40 15.78 -3.93 -10.80
C ILE A 40 14.27 -4.16 -10.64
N GLU A 41 13.84 -5.42 -10.66
CA GLU A 41 12.46 -5.81 -10.44
C GLU A 41 12.32 -6.67 -9.18
N ILE A 42 11.43 -6.26 -8.27
CA ILE A 42 11.09 -7.00 -7.06
C ILE A 42 9.60 -7.27 -7.10
N ARG A 43 9.23 -8.53 -7.33
CA ARG A 43 7.83 -8.97 -7.44
C ARG A 43 7.42 -9.77 -6.21
N VAL A 44 6.36 -9.33 -5.56
CA VAL A 44 5.75 -10.01 -4.41
C VAL A 44 4.37 -10.49 -4.82
N THR A 45 4.05 -11.75 -4.48
CA THR A 45 2.74 -12.35 -4.70
C THR A 45 2.11 -12.67 -3.36
N TYR A 46 0.94 -12.09 -3.13
CA TYR A 46 0.08 -12.33 -1.97
C TYR A 46 -1.02 -13.31 -2.37
N GLY A 47 -1.35 -14.23 -1.48
CA GLY A 47 -2.44 -15.18 -1.62
C GLY A 47 -3.13 -15.41 -0.28
N ASN A 48 -4.17 -16.24 -0.26
CA ASN A 48 -5.06 -16.40 0.90
C ASN A 48 -5.64 -15.05 1.37
N LEU A 49 -6.12 -14.26 0.39
CA LEU A 49 -6.61 -12.92 0.63
C LEU A 49 -7.95 -12.98 1.39
N ARG A 50 -8.06 -12.16 2.43
CA ARG A 50 -9.32 -11.95 3.19
C ARG A 50 -10.33 -11.15 2.34
N ASP A 51 -11.58 -11.14 2.77
CA ASP A 51 -12.66 -10.48 2.02
C ASP A 51 -12.48 -8.95 1.93
N ASP A 52 -11.98 -8.32 3.01
CA ASP A 52 -11.63 -6.89 3.05
C ASP A 52 -10.49 -6.56 2.07
N GLU A 53 -9.50 -7.44 1.95
CA GLU A 53 -8.39 -7.31 1.00
C GLU A 53 -8.87 -7.51 -0.44
N LYS A 54 -9.76 -8.48 -0.66
CA LYS A 54 -10.38 -8.75 -1.96
C LYS A 54 -11.15 -7.53 -2.46
N GLU A 55 -11.90 -6.88 -1.58
CA GLU A 55 -12.63 -5.67 -1.91
C GLU A 55 -11.71 -4.50 -2.29
N GLU A 56 -10.67 -4.21 -1.49
CA GLU A 56 -9.74 -3.11 -1.78
C GLU A 56 -8.94 -3.37 -3.08
N PHE A 57 -8.52 -4.61 -3.33
CA PHE A 57 -7.65 -4.97 -4.45
C PHE A 57 -8.36 -5.65 -5.62
N GLN A 58 -9.69 -5.65 -5.68
CA GLN A 58 -10.49 -6.40 -6.66
C GLN A 58 -10.01 -6.27 -8.12
N LEU A 59 -9.58 -5.07 -8.53
CA LEU A 59 -9.10 -4.79 -9.90
C LEU A 59 -7.76 -5.47 -10.24
N TYR A 60 -7.02 -5.87 -9.22
CA TYR A 60 -5.64 -6.38 -9.31
C TYR A 60 -5.53 -7.87 -8.92
N ILE A 61 -6.65 -8.51 -8.55
CA ILE A 61 -6.68 -9.91 -8.15
C ILE A 61 -7.00 -10.81 -9.34
N LYS A 62 -6.24 -11.89 -9.46
CA LYS A 62 -6.55 -13.00 -10.38
C LYS A 62 -6.16 -14.32 -9.74
N ASP A 63 -6.99 -15.34 -9.94
CA ASP A 63 -6.76 -16.67 -9.37
C ASP A 63 -6.51 -16.63 -7.85
N ASP A 64 -7.25 -15.76 -7.15
CA ASP A 64 -7.13 -15.49 -5.71
C ASP A 64 -5.75 -14.97 -5.27
N ARG A 65 -5.04 -14.29 -6.17
CA ARG A 65 -3.70 -13.74 -5.93
C ARG A 65 -3.60 -12.28 -6.32
N LEU A 66 -2.90 -11.51 -5.49
CA LEU A 66 -2.47 -10.16 -5.76
C LEU A 66 -0.97 -10.17 -6.07
N ILE A 67 -0.58 -9.64 -7.23
CA ILE A 67 0.82 -9.55 -7.64
C ILE A 67 1.22 -8.08 -7.74
N VAL A 68 2.20 -7.68 -6.94
CA VAL A 68 2.75 -6.32 -6.92
C VAL A 68 4.22 -6.36 -7.28
N THR A 69 4.62 -5.54 -8.24
CA THR A 69 6.02 -5.43 -8.71
C THR A 69 6.53 -4.03 -8.42
N LYS A 70 7.64 -3.92 -7.69
CA LYS A 70 8.43 -2.70 -7.60
C LYS A 70 9.50 -2.71 -8.70
N ARG A 71 9.54 -1.66 -9.50
CA ARG A 71 10.60 -1.42 -10.49
C ARG A 71 11.47 -0.26 -10.05
N ILE A 72 12.78 -0.44 -10.16
CA ILE A 72 13.79 0.58 -9.84
C ILE A 72 14.67 0.75 -11.06
N SER A 73 14.63 1.93 -11.66
CA SER A 73 15.38 2.29 -12.87
C SER A 73 16.16 3.58 -12.64
N SER A 74 17.13 3.85 -13.51
CA SER A 74 17.84 5.12 -13.58
C SER A 74 17.38 5.88 -14.82
N GLU A 75 16.80 7.06 -14.64
CA GLU A 75 16.46 7.99 -15.72
C GLU A 75 17.22 9.30 -15.49
N ASN A 76 18.04 9.74 -16.46
CA ASN A 76 18.86 10.96 -16.34
C ASN A 76 19.74 11.00 -15.07
N ASN A 77 20.34 9.87 -14.69
CA ASN A 77 21.12 9.69 -13.45
C ASN A 77 20.31 9.91 -12.15
N HIS A 78 18.98 9.85 -12.23
CA HIS A 78 18.11 9.84 -11.07
C HIS A 78 17.44 8.49 -10.92
N ILE A 79 17.48 7.94 -9.70
CA ILE A 79 16.76 6.72 -9.37
C ILE A 79 15.27 7.01 -9.33
N ILE A 80 14.51 6.21 -10.08
CA ILE A 80 13.05 6.22 -10.10
C ILE A 80 12.56 4.88 -9.57
N GLN A 81 11.61 4.94 -8.64
CA GLN A 81 10.99 3.79 -8.01
C GLN A 81 9.48 3.86 -8.24
N ARG A 82 8.91 2.86 -8.93
CA ARG A 82 7.48 2.78 -9.25
C ARG A 82 6.95 1.41 -8.88
N TYR A 83 5.67 1.34 -8.53
CA TYR A 83 4.97 0.09 -8.30
C TYR A 83 3.96 -0.18 -9.39
N TYR A 84 3.80 -1.46 -9.70
CA TYR A 84 2.90 -1.96 -10.72
C TYR A 84 2.12 -3.12 -10.15
N ALA A 85 0.88 -3.28 -10.59
CA ALA A 85 0.15 -4.53 -10.47
C ALA A 85 -0.52 -4.88 -11.78
N ALA A 86 -0.80 -6.17 -11.95
CA ALA A 86 -1.58 -6.64 -13.08
C ALA A 86 -3.05 -6.28 -12.85
N ALA A 87 -3.55 -5.27 -13.57
CA ALA A 87 -4.96 -4.94 -13.57
C ALA A 87 -5.69 -5.78 -14.61
N LEU A 88 -6.89 -6.28 -14.29
CA LEU A 88 -7.80 -6.85 -15.29
C LEU A 88 -8.40 -5.72 -16.11
N GLN A 89 -8.04 -5.67 -17.39
CA GLN A 89 -8.51 -4.65 -18.32
C GLN A 89 -8.31 -5.12 -19.76
N ILE A 90 -9.02 -4.50 -20.69
CA ILE A 90 -8.80 -4.77 -22.12
C ILE A 90 -7.48 -4.11 -22.55
N PRO A 91 -6.55 -4.83 -23.22
CA PRO A 91 -5.22 -4.31 -23.58
C PRO A 91 -5.24 -2.96 -24.31
N GLN A 92 -6.16 -2.78 -25.24
CA GLN A 92 -6.32 -1.53 -25.99
C GLN A 92 -6.76 -0.38 -25.08
N PHE A 93 -7.56 -0.65 -24.06
CA PHE A 93 -7.98 0.37 -23.08
C PHE A 93 -6.83 0.71 -22.12
N ALA A 94 -6.00 -0.27 -21.77
CA ALA A 94 -4.79 -0.03 -21.00
C ALA A 94 -3.83 0.95 -21.72
N GLU A 95 -3.66 0.80 -23.04
CA GLU A 95 -2.86 1.72 -23.86
C GLU A 95 -3.42 3.15 -23.87
N ILE A 96 -4.76 3.28 -23.90
CA ILE A 96 -5.44 4.58 -23.79
C ILE A 96 -5.19 5.17 -22.39
N ARG A 97 -5.41 4.40 -21.32
CA ARG A 97 -5.21 4.85 -19.92
C ARG A 97 -3.76 5.26 -19.64
N ALA A 98 -2.78 4.62 -20.29
CA ALA A 98 -1.36 4.95 -20.17
C ALA A 98 -0.99 6.33 -20.75
N LYS A 99 -1.83 6.95 -21.59
CA LYS A 99 -1.59 8.31 -22.07
C LYS A 99 -1.77 9.32 -20.94
N SER A 100 -0.87 10.29 -20.84
CA SER A 100 -0.93 11.34 -19.80
C SER A 100 -1.91 12.48 -20.13
N GLY A 101 -2.14 12.78 -21.41
CA GLY A 101 -3.00 13.89 -21.85
C GLY A 101 -4.47 13.51 -22.05
N LYS A 102 -5.41 14.32 -21.53
CA LYS A 102 -6.86 14.14 -21.74
C LYS A 102 -7.24 14.12 -23.23
N THR A 103 -6.63 14.99 -24.03
CA THR A 103 -6.84 15.04 -25.49
C THR A 103 -6.32 13.78 -26.17
N ASP A 104 -5.17 13.28 -25.76
CA ASP A 104 -4.55 12.08 -26.33
C ASP A 104 -5.40 10.84 -26.04
N ARG A 105 -5.93 10.72 -24.82
CA ARG A 105 -6.87 9.64 -24.46
C ARG A 105 -8.11 9.65 -25.34
N ARG A 106 -8.72 10.82 -25.53
CA ARG A 106 -9.90 10.98 -26.37
C ARG A 106 -9.62 10.64 -27.83
N ASN A 107 -8.50 11.10 -28.37
CA ASN A 107 -8.13 10.81 -29.75
C ASN A 107 -7.86 9.31 -29.94
N ALA A 108 -7.11 8.67 -29.01
CA ALA A 108 -6.84 7.24 -29.05
C ALA A 108 -8.11 6.38 -28.95
N TRP A 109 -9.10 6.79 -28.13
CA TRP A 109 -10.41 6.14 -28.10
C TRP A 109 -11.14 6.25 -29.44
N ASN A 110 -11.19 7.45 -30.03
CA ASN A 110 -11.89 7.63 -31.30
C ASN A 110 -11.20 6.86 -32.44
N GLU A 111 -9.87 6.81 -32.46
CA GLU A 111 -9.11 5.97 -33.38
C GLU A 111 -9.39 4.47 -33.17
N LEU A 112 -9.54 4.04 -31.92
CA LEU A 112 -9.90 2.65 -31.60
C LEU A 112 -11.30 2.30 -32.11
N VAL A 113 -12.28 3.18 -31.93
CA VAL A 113 -13.64 3.03 -32.48
C VAL A 113 -13.61 2.93 -34.01
N ASP A 114 -12.84 3.80 -34.67
CA ASP A 114 -12.73 3.81 -36.14
C ASP A 114 -12.02 2.56 -36.68
N SER A 115 -11.07 2.02 -35.93
CA SER A 115 -10.30 0.83 -36.33
C SER A 115 -11.11 -0.47 -36.33
N SER A 116 -12.30 -0.50 -35.70
CA SER A 116 -13.16 -1.70 -35.55
C SER A 116 -12.46 -2.92 -34.93
N ASN A 117 -11.38 -2.69 -34.15
CA ASN A 117 -10.63 -3.77 -33.50
C ASN A 117 -11.38 -4.44 -32.34
N LEU A 118 -12.40 -3.78 -31.80
CA LEU A 118 -13.32 -4.31 -30.79
C LEU A 118 -14.75 -4.09 -31.29
N VAL A 119 -15.60 -5.09 -31.11
CA VAL A 119 -16.98 -5.08 -31.62
C VAL A 119 -17.85 -4.25 -30.67
N ASP A 120 -18.79 -3.47 -31.21
CA ASP A 120 -19.81 -2.74 -30.44
C ASP A 120 -19.28 -1.73 -29.39
N LEU A 121 -18.12 -1.11 -29.63
CA LEU A 121 -17.58 -0.02 -28.78
C LEU A 121 -18.49 1.23 -28.71
N GLY A 122 -19.56 1.28 -29.50
CA GLY A 122 -20.44 2.42 -29.61
C GLY A 122 -19.86 3.52 -30.50
N GLY A 123 -20.05 4.79 -30.10
CA GLY A 123 -19.61 5.96 -30.85
C GLY A 123 -18.39 6.64 -30.22
N GLY A 124 -17.81 7.60 -30.96
CA GLY A 124 -16.72 8.42 -30.45
C GLY A 124 -17.11 9.23 -29.19
N ALA A 125 -16.11 9.50 -28.35
CA ALA A 125 -16.26 10.24 -27.10
C ALA A 125 -15.85 11.71 -27.25
N LYS A 126 -16.49 12.59 -26.46
CA LYS A 126 -16.27 14.05 -26.48
C LYS A 126 -15.29 14.52 -25.42
N SER A 127 -15.10 13.75 -24.35
CA SER A 127 -14.17 14.06 -23.25
C SER A 127 -13.43 12.82 -22.75
N ALA A 128 -12.30 13.02 -22.07
CA ALA A 128 -11.56 11.92 -21.44
C ALA A 128 -12.36 11.21 -20.34
N ASP A 129 -13.21 11.94 -19.62
CA ASP A 129 -14.05 11.37 -18.57
C ASP A 129 -15.15 10.48 -19.18
N GLU A 130 -15.67 10.85 -20.35
CA GLU A 130 -16.59 10.00 -21.12
C GLU A 130 -15.89 8.74 -21.65
N VAL A 131 -14.63 8.85 -22.12
CA VAL A 131 -13.81 7.70 -22.51
C VAL A 131 -13.64 6.72 -21.34
N GLU A 132 -13.30 7.20 -20.14
CA GLU A 132 -13.13 6.32 -18.97
C GLU A 132 -14.42 5.59 -18.61
N ARG A 133 -15.55 6.30 -18.64
CA ARG A 133 -16.87 5.69 -18.40
C ARG A 133 -17.18 4.61 -19.44
N LEU A 134 -16.96 4.89 -20.73
CA LEU A 134 -17.20 3.94 -21.81
C LEU A 134 -16.30 2.71 -21.71
N MET A 135 -14.99 2.89 -21.43
CA MET A 135 -14.07 1.78 -21.21
C MET A 135 -14.52 0.90 -20.04
N THR A 136 -14.90 1.52 -18.92
CA THR A 136 -15.36 0.81 -17.71
C THR A 136 -16.66 0.03 -17.96
N GLU A 137 -17.64 0.65 -18.64
CA GLU A 137 -18.91 0.01 -18.98
C GLU A 137 -18.70 -1.15 -19.96
N TYR A 138 -17.82 -0.99 -20.94
CA TYR A 138 -17.50 -2.03 -21.90
C TYR A 138 -16.78 -3.21 -21.24
N GLU A 139 -15.78 -2.95 -20.39
CA GLU A 139 -15.07 -3.99 -19.61
C GLU A 139 -16.02 -4.79 -18.71
N ALA A 140 -17.01 -4.12 -18.09
CA ALA A 140 -18.02 -4.79 -17.26
C ALA A 140 -18.93 -5.74 -18.06
N ASN A 141 -19.17 -5.43 -19.34
CA ASN A 141 -20.01 -6.24 -20.23
C ASN A 141 -19.23 -7.29 -21.04
N HIS A 142 -17.90 -7.16 -21.11
CA HIS A 142 -17.02 -8.03 -21.89
C HIS A 142 -15.84 -8.59 -21.08
N PRO A 143 -16.10 -9.31 -19.97
CA PRO A 143 -15.04 -9.87 -19.14
C PRO A 143 -14.14 -10.87 -19.86
N GLU A 144 -14.63 -11.50 -20.94
CA GLU A 144 -13.87 -12.41 -21.79
C GLU A 144 -12.74 -11.76 -22.59
N LEU A 145 -12.79 -10.43 -22.78
CA LEU A 145 -11.76 -9.66 -23.50
C LEU A 145 -10.73 -9.05 -22.55
N MET A 146 -10.94 -9.12 -21.25
CA MET A 146 -10.03 -8.58 -20.26
C MET A 146 -8.83 -9.51 -20.08
N GLU A 147 -7.64 -8.90 -20.07
CA GLU A 147 -6.39 -9.57 -19.78
C GLU A 147 -5.69 -8.89 -18.60
N GLN A 148 -4.69 -9.57 -18.04
CA GLN A 148 -3.82 -8.95 -17.05
C GLN A 148 -2.83 -8.04 -17.73
N VAL A 149 -3.01 -6.73 -17.54
CA VAL A 149 -2.09 -5.72 -18.07
C VAL A 149 -1.47 -4.97 -16.90
N GLU A 150 -0.14 -4.89 -16.89
CA GLU A 150 0.57 -4.12 -15.86
C GLU A 150 0.16 -2.66 -15.90
N ARG A 151 -0.21 -2.16 -14.72
CA ARG A 151 -0.63 -0.79 -14.49
C ARG A 151 0.18 -0.21 -13.35
N GLU A 152 0.74 0.98 -13.56
CA GLU A 152 1.36 1.76 -12.49
C GLU A 152 0.29 2.13 -11.46
N GLU A 153 0.54 1.84 -10.19
CA GLU A 153 -0.39 2.10 -9.09
C GLU A 153 0.38 2.47 -7.82
N GLN A 154 -0.20 3.37 -7.03
CA GLN A 154 0.35 3.81 -5.77
C GLN A 154 -0.12 2.86 -4.65
N PHE A 155 0.63 1.79 -4.40
CA PHE A 155 0.33 0.82 -3.33
C PHE A 155 0.63 1.34 -1.92
N PHE A 156 1.52 2.31 -1.80
CA PHE A 156 2.03 2.84 -0.52
C PHE A 156 1.79 4.35 -0.42
N GLY A 157 1.52 4.87 0.79
CA GLY A 157 1.17 6.27 1.03
C GLY A 157 2.40 7.20 1.03
N SER A 158 2.21 8.52 1.03
CA SER A 158 3.32 9.47 1.15
C SER A 158 4.15 9.19 2.42
N LYS A 159 5.49 9.30 2.35
CA LYS A 159 6.43 9.04 3.49
C LYS A 159 6.06 9.69 4.84
N ASN A 160 5.25 10.76 4.83
CA ASN A 160 4.86 11.54 6.00
C ASN A 160 3.43 11.25 6.52
N ILE A 161 2.68 10.40 5.81
CA ILE A 161 1.28 10.07 6.10
C ILE A 161 1.21 8.55 5.90
N GLY A 162 1.57 7.80 6.94
CA GLY A 162 1.57 6.34 6.87
C GLY A 162 0.21 5.82 6.45
N GLY A 163 0.17 4.92 5.47
CA GLY A 163 -1.08 4.35 4.95
C GLY A 163 -1.18 4.45 3.44
N GLY A 164 -0.46 3.59 2.73
CA GLY A 164 -0.97 3.17 1.41
C GLY A 164 -1.81 1.92 1.51
N LYS A 165 -2.45 1.55 0.40
CA LYS A 165 -3.33 0.38 0.32
C LYS A 165 -2.68 -0.86 0.94
N LEU A 166 -1.43 -1.17 0.61
CA LEU A 166 -0.75 -2.39 1.08
C LEU A 166 -0.28 -2.32 2.53
N ASP A 167 0.05 -1.13 3.02
CA ASP A 167 0.47 -0.88 4.41
C ASP A 167 -0.62 -1.15 5.44
N LYS A 168 -1.90 -1.07 5.02
CA LYS A 168 -3.05 -1.37 5.86
C LYS A 168 -3.16 -2.86 6.18
N PHE A 169 -2.70 -3.70 5.26
CA PHE A 169 -2.92 -5.15 5.30
C PHE A 169 -1.66 -5.95 5.59
N THR A 170 -0.46 -5.44 5.25
CA THR A 170 0.79 -6.16 5.52
C THR A 170 1.87 -5.25 6.08
N LYS A 171 2.69 -5.79 7.00
CA LYS A 171 3.88 -5.13 7.54
C LYS A 171 5.08 -6.06 7.47
N TYR A 172 6.16 -5.57 6.89
CA TYR A 172 7.44 -6.28 6.87
C TYR A 172 8.36 -5.76 7.96
N VAL A 173 8.89 -6.65 8.79
CA VAL A 173 9.87 -6.31 9.83
C VAL A 173 11.12 -7.16 9.64
N LEU A 174 12.23 -6.49 9.30
CA LEU A 174 13.55 -7.10 9.22
C LEU A 174 14.30 -6.97 10.55
N ILE A 175 14.77 -8.10 11.08
CA ILE A 175 15.64 -8.21 12.24
C ILE A 175 17.01 -8.69 11.72
N PRO A 176 18.02 -7.79 11.60
CA PRO A 176 19.34 -8.13 11.07
C PRO A 176 20.19 -8.89 12.09
N ALA A 177 21.12 -9.73 11.63
CA ALA A 177 21.95 -10.59 12.49
C ALA A 177 22.84 -9.79 13.48
N VAL A 178 23.37 -8.66 13.01
CA VAL A 178 24.23 -7.76 13.78
C VAL A 178 23.70 -6.35 13.60
N ARG A 179 23.42 -5.66 14.71
CA ARG A 179 23.15 -4.22 14.69
C ARG A 179 24.49 -3.52 14.50
N GLU A 180 24.75 -2.95 13.33
CA GLU A 180 25.90 -2.09 13.16
C GLU A 180 25.67 -0.78 13.93
N ALA A 181 26.74 -0.14 14.41
CA ALA A 181 26.67 1.19 15.04
C ALA A 181 26.08 2.26 14.09
N SER A 182 26.06 2.01 12.78
CA SER A 182 25.43 2.83 11.74
C SER A 182 23.89 2.76 11.75
N ASP A 183 23.29 1.67 12.24
CA ASP A 183 21.83 1.52 12.37
C ASP A 183 21.24 2.36 13.52
N GLU A 184 22.09 2.86 14.42
CA GLU A 184 21.69 3.74 15.54
C GLU A 184 21.09 5.08 15.08
N VAL A 185 21.36 5.50 13.84
CA VAL A 185 20.95 6.81 13.33
C VAL A 185 19.46 6.86 12.97
N SER A 186 18.82 5.72 12.66
CA SER A 186 17.40 5.67 12.31
C SER A 186 16.51 5.39 13.53
N GLY A 187 16.52 6.30 14.50
CA GLY A 187 15.80 6.21 15.79
C GLY A 187 14.27 6.01 15.74
N LYS A 188 13.67 5.71 14.57
CA LYS A 188 12.24 5.42 14.35
C LYS A 188 11.94 4.25 13.40
N LYS A 189 12.94 3.52 12.88
CA LYS A 189 12.72 2.40 11.93
C LYS A 189 13.19 1.03 12.43
N GLY A 190 13.82 0.94 13.60
CA GLY A 190 14.28 -0.34 14.12
C GLY A 190 13.14 -1.33 14.40
N ALA A 191 13.39 -2.63 14.21
CA ALA A 191 12.40 -3.70 14.38
C ALA A 191 11.61 -3.64 15.70
N ILE A 192 12.27 -3.25 16.80
CA ILE A 192 11.63 -3.09 18.13
C ILE A 192 10.49 -2.07 18.08
N TYR A 193 10.74 -0.91 17.47
CA TYR A 193 9.73 0.15 17.37
C TYR A 193 8.60 -0.25 16.44
N GLN A 194 8.90 -0.89 15.30
CA GLN A 194 7.87 -1.38 14.39
C GLN A 194 6.94 -2.42 15.06
N ILE A 195 7.53 -3.34 15.82
CA ILE A 195 6.78 -4.35 16.59
C ILE A 195 5.93 -3.67 17.69
N LEU A 196 6.50 -2.74 18.45
CA LEU A 196 5.78 -1.98 19.48
C LEU A 196 4.60 -1.20 18.88
N ASP A 197 4.86 -0.46 17.80
CA ASP A 197 3.84 0.31 17.08
C ASP A 197 2.71 -0.61 16.65
N MET A 198 3.01 -1.82 16.16
CA MET A 198 1.99 -2.78 15.77
C MET A 198 1.15 -3.28 16.96
N ILE A 199 1.78 -3.61 18.10
CA ILE A 199 1.06 -4.01 19.33
C ILE A 199 0.12 -2.88 19.80
N VAL A 200 0.63 -1.65 19.80
CA VAL A 200 -0.09 -0.46 20.28
C VAL A 200 -1.21 -0.07 19.32
N LEU A 201 -0.93 0.00 18.02
CA LEU A 201 -1.91 0.29 16.96
C LEU A 201 -3.07 -0.69 17.03
N ARG A 202 -2.80 -1.98 17.18
CA ARG A 202 -3.83 -3.01 17.30
C ARG A 202 -4.74 -2.77 18.49
N ARG A 203 -4.18 -2.46 19.66
CA ARG A 203 -4.98 -2.14 20.85
C ARG A 203 -5.80 -0.87 20.70
N ILE A 204 -5.24 0.16 20.05
CA ILE A 204 -5.94 1.43 19.85
C ILE A 204 -7.09 1.28 18.85
N ASN A 205 -6.86 0.61 17.72
CA ASN A 205 -7.89 0.37 16.71
C ASN A 205 -9.02 -0.56 17.21
N ALA A 206 -8.73 -1.42 18.19
CA ALA A 206 -9.74 -2.25 18.84
C ALA A 206 -10.68 -1.47 19.78
N ARG A 207 -10.35 -0.24 20.16
CA ARG A 207 -11.20 0.55 21.08
C ARG A 207 -12.41 1.14 20.36
N GLU A 208 -13.58 0.92 20.92
CA GLU A 208 -14.85 1.38 20.37
C GLU A 208 -14.93 2.92 20.26
N ASP A 209 -14.38 3.65 21.23
CA ASP A 209 -14.37 5.11 21.20
C ASP A 209 -13.50 5.66 20.05
N VAL A 210 -12.40 5.00 19.73
CA VAL A 210 -11.52 5.34 18.60
C VAL A 210 -12.20 5.02 17.27
N LYS A 211 -12.84 3.85 17.15
CA LYS A 211 -13.61 3.47 15.95
C LYS A 211 -14.69 4.49 15.66
N LYS A 212 -15.52 4.78 16.67
CA LYS A 212 -16.60 5.77 16.56
C LYS A 212 -16.07 7.15 16.16
N PHE A 213 -14.98 7.60 16.78
CA PHE A 213 -14.35 8.87 16.41
C PHE A 213 -13.89 8.91 14.95
N LYS A 214 -13.28 7.83 14.44
CA LYS A 214 -12.87 7.74 13.03
C LYS A 214 -14.07 7.85 12.10
N SER A 215 -15.13 7.09 12.35
CA SER A 215 -16.36 7.13 11.54
C SER A 215 -17.01 8.52 11.56
N GLU A 216 -17.15 9.13 12.74
CA GLU A 216 -17.70 10.49 12.88
C GLU A 216 -16.84 11.54 12.15
N PHE A 217 -15.51 11.39 12.21
CA PHE A 217 -14.58 12.26 11.51
C PHE A 217 -14.70 12.13 9.99
N GLU A 218 -14.69 10.91 9.46
CA GLU A 218 -14.82 10.63 8.03
C GLU A 218 -16.14 11.15 7.47
N GLU A 219 -17.25 10.90 8.15
CA GLU A 219 -18.58 11.39 7.76
C GLU A 219 -18.58 12.94 7.72
N ARG A 220 -18.01 13.58 8.74
CA ARG A 220 -17.95 15.04 8.83
C ARG A 220 -17.05 15.63 7.74
N VAL A 221 -15.95 14.98 7.39
CA VAL A 221 -15.06 15.39 6.29
C VAL A 221 -15.79 15.27 4.96
N LYS A 222 -16.42 14.11 4.67
CA LYS A 222 -17.21 13.90 3.44
C LYS A 222 -18.32 14.95 3.33
N LYS A 223 -19.04 15.21 4.41
CA LYS A 223 -20.12 16.20 4.42
C LYS A 223 -19.62 17.62 4.12
N LEU A 224 -18.53 18.05 4.77
CA LEU A 224 -18.02 19.42 4.64
C LEU A 224 -17.34 19.66 3.29
N TYR A 225 -16.56 18.69 2.81
CA TYR A 225 -15.70 18.87 1.64
C TYR A 225 -16.25 18.25 0.36
N SER A 226 -17.43 17.63 0.38
CA SER A 226 -18.05 17.07 -0.83
C SER A 226 -18.16 18.12 -1.94
N SER A 227 -18.03 17.68 -3.19
CA SER A 227 -18.19 18.53 -4.37
C SER A 227 -19.57 19.19 -4.46
N GLU A 228 -20.57 18.63 -3.78
CA GLU A 228 -21.92 19.20 -3.68
C GLU A 228 -21.98 20.38 -2.70
N ASN A 229 -21.16 20.36 -1.65
CA ASN A 229 -21.16 21.39 -0.61
C ASN A 229 -20.17 22.54 -0.89
N LEU A 230 -19.08 22.26 -1.61
CA LEU A 230 -18.05 23.27 -1.95
C LEU A 230 -18.36 23.96 -3.28
N THR A 231 -18.98 25.14 -3.22
CA THR A 231 -19.37 25.91 -4.42
C THR A 231 -18.30 26.89 -4.90
N GLU A 232 -17.26 27.14 -4.12
CA GLU A 232 -16.28 28.22 -4.36
C GLU A 232 -15.53 28.05 -5.69
N LEU A 233 -15.18 26.81 -6.05
CA LEU A 233 -14.41 26.50 -7.25
C LEU A 233 -15.28 26.53 -8.52
N PRO A 234 -16.49 25.94 -8.55
CA PRO A 234 -17.46 26.18 -9.62
C PRO A 234 -17.79 27.66 -9.83
N GLU A 235 -18.01 28.43 -8.75
CA GLU A 235 -18.28 29.86 -8.82
C GLU A 235 -17.12 30.65 -9.44
N LEU A 236 -15.89 30.33 -9.05
CA LEU A 236 -14.69 30.91 -9.65
C LEU A 236 -14.60 30.57 -11.14
N GLY A 237 -14.87 29.31 -11.52
CA GLY A 237 -14.90 28.87 -12.92
C GLY A 237 -15.89 29.68 -13.76
N ASN A 238 -17.09 29.93 -13.22
CA ASN A 238 -18.11 30.76 -13.89
C ASN A 238 -17.66 32.22 -14.03
N SER A 239 -17.11 32.81 -12.97
CA SER A 239 -16.61 34.21 -12.97
C SER A 239 -15.49 34.41 -13.99
N ILE A 240 -14.52 33.49 -14.03
CA ILE A 240 -13.43 33.52 -15.02
C ILE A 240 -13.98 33.29 -16.43
N SER A 241 -14.94 32.39 -16.61
CA SER A 241 -15.55 32.12 -17.92
C SER A 241 -16.22 33.36 -18.51
N GLN A 242 -16.95 34.14 -17.71
CA GLN A 242 -17.54 35.41 -18.16
C GLN A 242 -16.49 36.43 -18.62
N THR A 243 -15.30 36.40 -18.01
CA THR A 243 -14.19 37.25 -18.42
C THR A 243 -13.51 36.70 -19.67
N LEU A 244 -13.28 35.40 -19.73
CA LEU A 244 -12.63 34.70 -20.85
C LEU A 244 -13.42 34.86 -22.15
N GLU A 245 -14.74 34.82 -22.09
CA GLU A 245 -15.63 34.97 -23.25
C GLU A 245 -15.44 36.31 -23.99
N LYS A 246 -15.02 37.37 -23.27
CA LYS A 246 -14.71 38.68 -23.87
C LYS A 246 -13.47 38.64 -24.76
N PHE A 247 -12.54 37.73 -24.48
CA PHE A 247 -11.28 37.59 -25.22
C PHE A 247 -11.32 36.44 -26.23
N ALA A 248 -12.05 35.37 -25.91
CA ALA A 248 -12.19 34.16 -26.72
C ALA A 248 -13.65 33.68 -26.71
N PRO A 249 -14.50 34.20 -27.62
CA PRO A 249 -15.90 33.82 -27.69
C PRO A 249 -16.09 32.31 -27.84
N GLY A 250 -17.01 31.73 -27.08
CA GLY A 250 -17.27 30.29 -27.06
C GLY A 250 -16.33 29.45 -26.19
N SER A 251 -15.43 30.09 -25.41
CA SER A 251 -14.55 29.39 -24.47
C SER A 251 -15.10 29.43 -23.04
N GLN A 252 -15.04 28.29 -22.32
CA GLN A 252 -15.47 28.17 -20.93
C GLN A 252 -14.40 27.47 -20.09
N LEU A 253 -14.17 27.96 -18.87
CA LEU A 253 -13.32 27.32 -17.87
C LEU A 253 -14.19 26.54 -16.88
N ASN A 254 -14.08 25.21 -16.91
CA ASN A 254 -14.78 24.33 -15.98
C ASN A 254 -13.84 23.91 -14.85
N LEU A 255 -14.17 24.30 -13.63
CA LEU A 255 -13.46 23.88 -12.42
C LEU A 255 -14.41 23.07 -11.53
N ARG A 256 -13.95 21.91 -11.05
CA ARG A 256 -14.69 21.03 -10.15
C ARG A 256 -13.74 20.44 -9.12
N TRP A 257 -14.27 20.10 -7.96
CA TRP A 257 -13.58 19.32 -6.95
C TRP A 257 -13.63 17.84 -7.31
N ASP A 258 -12.53 17.13 -7.07
CA ASP A 258 -12.48 15.67 -7.13
C ASP A 258 -13.12 15.05 -5.87
N GLU A 259 -13.22 13.72 -5.86
CA GLU A 259 -13.75 12.97 -4.72
C GLU A 259 -12.91 13.20 -3.45
N VAL A 260 -13.61 13.41 -2.33
CA VAL A 260 -12.97 13.65 -1.02
C VAL A 260 -12.42 12.35 -0.47
N LYS A 261 -11.11 12.33 -0.22
CA LYS A 261 -10.44 11.29 0.56
C LYS A 261 -10.18 11.81 1.97
N PRO A 262 -10.82 11.25 3.02
CA PRO A 262 -10.53 11.63 4.39
C PRO A 262 -9.04 11.46 4.72
N PRO A 263 -8.43 12.40 5.44
CA PRO A 263 -7.03 12.28 5.83
C PRO A 263 -6.88 11.25 6.97
N ASP A 264 -5.76 10.54 6.99
CA ASP A 264 -5.40 9.68 8.12
C ASP A 264 -5.14 10.52 9.39
N ILE A 265 -5.54 9.98 10.54
CA ILE A 265 -5.30 10.57 11.85
C ILE A 265 -4.08 9.90 12.49
N PRO A 266 -2.89 10.53 12.48
CA PRO A 266 -1.69 9.90 13.02
C PRO A 266 -1.77 9.78 14.54
N LEU A 267 -1.22 8.70 15.06
CA LEU A 267 -1.00 8.55 16.50
C LEU A 267 0.19 9.41 16.96
N PRO A 268 0.20 9.85 18.24
CA PRO A 268 1.38 10.46 18.82
C PRO A 268 2.56 9.47 18.80
N PRO A 269 3.80 9.93 18.56
CA PRO A 269 4.96 9.05 18.50
C PRO A 269 5.21 8.40 19.85
N ALA A 270 5.41 7.07 19.85
CA ALA A 270 5.80 6.35 21.05
C ALA A 270 7.24 6.70 21.45
N ARG A 271 7.47 6.91 22.76
CA ARG A 271 8.80 7.00 23.34
C ARG A 271 9.00 5.80 24.25
N ALA A 272 9.88 4.89 23.84
CA ALA A 272 10.18 3.67 24.59
C ALA A 272 11.56 3.79 25.25
N THR A 273 11.59 3.69 26.57
CA THR A 273 12.81 3.61 27.39
C THR A 273 12.85 2.26 28.10
N LEU A 274 14.03 1.90 28.58
CA LEU A 274 14.22 0.66 29.33
C LEU A 274 15.10 0.93 30.55
N VAL A 275 14.77 0.28 31.66
CA VAL A 275 15.52 0.37 32.92
C VAL A 275 16.39 -0.87 33.05
N GLU A 276 17.69 -0.66 33.28
CA GLU A 276 18.69 -1.71 33.56
C GLU A 276 19.52 -1.23 34.75
N ASP A 277 19.65 -2.05 35.80
CA ASP A 277 20.39 -1.71 37.03
C ASP A 277 20.02 -0.34 37.63
N SER A 278 18.73 -0.03 37.68
CA SER A 278 18.16 1.27 38.14
C SER A 278 18.46 2.48 37.25
N PHE A 279 19.04 2.29 36.06
CA PHE A 279 19.27 3.35 35.08
C PHE A 279 18.28 3.26 33.92
N GLU A 280 17.42 4.27 33.80
CA GLU A 280 16.52 4.46 32.65
C GLU A 280 17.28 5.06 31.46
N GLY A 281 17.11 4.49 30.28
CA GLY A 281 17.71 5.02 29.06
C GLY A 281 17.02 4.56 27.78
N GLU A 282 17.47 5.11 26.65
CA GLU A 282 17.02 4.69 25.32
C GLU A 282 17.38 3.23 25.04
N ILE A 283 16.46 2.49 24.42
CA ILE A 283 16.65 1.07 24.10
C ILE A 283 17.90 0.85 23.23
N THR A 284 18.17 1.75 22.29
CA THR A 284 19.34 1.70 21.39
C THR A 284 20.67 1.73 22.14
N ARG A 285 20.71 2.35 23.32
CA ARG A 285 21.90 2.45 24.16
C ARG A 285 22.07 1.32 25.17
N LYS A 286 21.12 0.37 25.21
CA LYS A 286 21.19 -0.81 26.07
C LYS A 286 22.03 -1.91 25.43
N GLY A 287 22.60 -2.79 26.25
CA GLY A 287 23.37 -3.93 25.77
C GLY A 287 22.56 -4.79 24.79
N HIS A 288 23.22 -5.34 23.77
CA HIS A 288 22.55 -6.13 22.73
C HIS A 288 21.80 -7.34 23.28
N GLY A 289 22.27 -7.97 24.36
CA GLY A 289 21.55 -9.06 25.02
C GLY A 289 20.15 -8.64 25.48
N LEU A 290 20.04 -7.49 26.14
CA LEU A 290 18.78 -6.93 26.61
C LEU A 290 17.88 -6.48 25.45
N GLN A 291 18.47 -5.93 24.38
CA GLN A 291 17.73 -5.59 23.16
C GLN A 291 17.15 -6.84 22.47
N ARG A 292 17.92 -7.93 22.38
CA ARG A 292 17.48 -9.21 21.80
C ARG A 292 16.37 -9.85 22.65
N ALA A 293 16.54 -9.87 23.97
CA ALA A 293 15.52 -10.34 24.90
C ALA A 293 14.21 -9.55 24.76
N LEU A 294 14.30 -8.22 24.58
CA LEU A 294 13.13 -7.39 24.32
C LEU A 294 12.46 -7.76 22.98
N ILE A 295 13.20 -7.96 21.90
CA ILE A 295 12.64 -8.40 20.61
C ILE A 295 11.84 -9.69 20.78
N VAL A 296 12.44 -10.72 21.40
CA VAL A 296 11.78 -12.01 21.62
C VAL A 296 10.52 -11.84 22.48
N THR A 297 10.60 -11.04 23.55
CA THR A 297 9.45 -10.77 24.43
C THR A 297 8.31 -10.09 23.69
N LEU A 298 8.61 -9.11 22.84
CA LEU A 298 7.60 -8.40 22.06
C LEU A 298 6.96 -9.31 21.00
N LEU A 299 7.74 -10.17 20.34
CA LEU A 299 7.22 -11.16 19.40
C LEU A 299 6.31 -12.19 20.08
N GLN A 300 6.69 -12.66 21.28
CA GLN A 300 5.83 -13.54 22.09
C GLN A 300 4.51 -12.87 22.42
N HIS A 301 4.56 -11.61 22.88
CA HIS A 301 3.35 -10.85 23.18
C HIS A 301 2.49 -10.62 21.94
N LEU A 302 3.08 -10.36 20.77
CA LEU A 302 2.33 -10.29 19.52
C LEU A 302 1.61 -11.61 19.22
N ALA A 303 2.32 -12.74 19.26
CA ALA A 303 1.75 -14.06 18.98
C ALA A 303 0.57 -14.40 19.90
N MET A 304 0.67 -14.06 21.20
CA MET A 304 -0.42 -14.25 22.16
C MET A 304 -1.65 -13.36 21.92
N THR A 305 -1.52 -12.28 21.14
CA THR A 305 -2.62 -11.37 20.83
C THR A 305 -3.24 -11.60 19.46
N VAL A 306 -2.64 -12.48 18.64
CA VAL A 306 -3.26 -12.96 17.40
C VAL A 306 -4.33 -13.98 17.78
N PRO A 307 -5.62 -13.76 17.48
CA PRO A 307 -6.58 -14.85 17.52
C PRO A 307 -6.11 -15.86 16.49
N VAL A 308 -5.62 -17.00 16.97
CA VAL A 308 -5.31 -18.13 16.11
C VAL A 308 -6.66 -18.64 15.64
N GLU A 309 -7.02 -18.34 14.39
CA GLU A 309 -8.02 -19.14 13.69
C GLU A 309 -7.41 -20.52 13.52
N LEU A 310 -7.75 -21.42 14.45
CA LEU A 310 -7.49 -22.84 14.29
C LEU A 310 -8.30 -23.28 13.07
N THR A 311 -7.61 -23.67 11.99
CA THR A 311 -8.27 -24.36 10.88
C THR A 311 -8.95 -25.59 11.45
N VAL A 312 -10.23 -25.73 11.11
CA VAL A 312 -11.12 -26.77 11.59
C VAL A 312 -10.74 -28.11 10.93
N GLU A 313 -9.59 -28.67 11.26
CA GLU A 313 -9.19 -30.02 10.82
C GLU A 313 -8.73 -30.94 11.97
N ASP A 314 -8.63 -30.47 13.23
CA ASP A 314 -8.04 -31.26 14.33
C ASP A 314 -8.86 -31.34 15.63
N LEU A 315 -10.19 -31.16 15.62
CA LEU A 315 -11.00 -31.41 16.81
C LEU A 315 -12.20 -32.29 16.49
N ASP A 316 -12.09 -33.55 16.94
CA ASP A 316 -13.19 -34.50 17.06
C ASP A 316 -14.36 -33.89 17.83
N GLU A 317 -15.55 -34.29 17.38
CA GLU A 317 -16.88 -33.93 17.88
C GLU A 317 -16.96 -33.92 19.41
N GLU A 318 -17.28 -32.77 20.01
CA GLU A 318 -18.20 -32.72 21.16
C GLU A 318 -18.80 -31.32 21.32
N GLU A 319 -20.12 -31.31 21.43
CA GLU A 319 -21.02 -30.16 21.51
C GLU A 319 -20.61 -29.12 22.56
N THR A 320 -20.52 -27.85 22.17
CA THR A 320 -21.04 -26.76 23.00
C THR A 320 -21.50 -25.60 22.12
N GLY A 321 -22.75 -25.18 22.32
CA GLY A 321 -23.35 -24.06 21.59
C GLY A 321 -22.59 -22.77 21.85
N VAL A 322 -22.11 -22.15 20.78
CA VAL A 322 -21.55 -20.80 20.80
C VAL A 322 -22.38 -19.94 19.87
N LEU A 323 -22.82 -18.82 20.44
CA LEU A 323 -23.61 -17.76 19.82
C LEU A 323 -23.00 -17.33 18.47
N GLU A 324 -23.84 -17.18 17.46
CA GLU A 324 -23.48 -16.57 16.17
C GLU A 324 -22.80 -15.20 16.41
N PRO A 325 -21.62 -14.95 15.82
CA PRO A 325 -21.04 -13.61 15.83
C PRO A 325 -21.88 -12.71 14.92
N GLN A 326 -22.50 -11.69 15.50
CA GLN A 326 -23.07 -10.58 14.74
C GLN A 326 -21.96 -9.86 13.98
N ASP A 327 -22.27 -9.46 12.75
CA ASP A 327 -21.45 -8.67 11.82
C ASP A 327 -20.80 -7.46 12.50
N LEU A 328 -19.61 -7.69 13.06
CA LEU A 328 -18.68 -6.65 13.46
C LEU A 328 -17.72 -6.52 12.29
N GLU A 329 -17.71 -5.36 11.63
CA GLU A 329 -16.59 -4.98 10.77
C GLU A 329 -15.30 -5.09 11.60
N THR A 330 -14.61 -6.21 11.41
CA THR A 330 -13.39 -6.53 12.12
C THR A 330 -12.30 -5.73 11.45
N SER A 331 -12.03 -4.54 12.01
CA SER A 331 -10.77 -3.82 11.78
C SER A 331 -9.61 -4.73 12.22
N HIS A 332 -9.16 -5.58 11.30
CA HIS A 332 -8.02 -6.46 11.51
C HIS A 332 -6.73 -5.63 11.40
N SER A 333 -5.78 -5.91 12.30
CA SER A 333 -4.43 -5.36 12.18
C SER A 333 -3.73 -5.99 10.97
N PRO A 334 -2.77 -5.29 10.32
CA PRO A 334 -2.01 -5.86 9.21
C PRO A 334 -1.31 -7.16 9.61
N ASP A 335 -1.18 -8.07 8.66
CA ASP A 335 -0.41 -9.30 8.78
C ASP A 335 1.09 -8.98 8.85
N LEU A 336 1.79 -9.67 9.75
CA LEU A 336 3.22 -9.48 9.98
C LEU A 336 4.05 -10.46 9.16
N ILE A 337 4.89 -9.93 8.27
CA ILE A 337 5.96 -10.67 7.61
C ILE A 337 7.25 -10.42 8.40
N LEU A 338 7.67 -11.41 9.18
CA LEU A 338 8.86 -11.33 10.01
C LEU A 338 10.06 -11.98 9.30
N ALA A 339 11.10 -11.19 9.03
CA ALA A 339 12.37 -11.67 8.51
C ALA A 339 13.44 -11.57 9.60
N ILE A 340 13.98 -12.72 10.03
CA ILE A 340 15.07 -12.78 11.01
C ILE A 340 16.31 -13.33 10.33
N GLU A 341 17.37 -12.55 10.33
CA GLU A 341 18.70 -13.01 9.94
C GLU A 341 19.39 -13.68 11.15
N GLU A 342 20.06 -14.81 10.88
CA GLU A 342 20.78 -15.60 11.89
C GLU A 342 19.99 -15.76 13.21
N PRO A 343 18.78 -16.35 13.16
CA PRO A 343 17.88 -16.46 14.33
C PRO A 343 18.54 -17.15 15.53
N GLU A 344 19.55 -18.00 15.31
CA GLU A 344 20.40 -18.61 16.34
C GLU A 344 21.04 -17.59 17.29
N LEU A 345 21.37 -16.38 16.82
CA LEU A 345 21.95 -15.32 17.66
C LEU A 345 20.96 -14.77 18.70
N TYR A 346 19.67 -15.01 18.51
CA TYR A 346 18.59 -14.59 19.40
C TYR A 346 18.19 -15.67 20.41
N LEU A 347 18.65 -16.91 20.21
CA LEU A 347 18.37 -18.05 21.10
C LEU A 347 19.43 -18.22 22.21
N HIS A 348 20.60 -17.61 22.05
CA HIS A 348 21.66 -17.61 23.05
C HIS A 348 21.62 -16.34 23.89
N ILE A 349 20.82 -16.38 24.96
CA ILE A 349 20.84 -15.38 26.03
C ILE A 349 21.97 -15.77 26.99
N SER A 350 23.21 -15.48 26.62
CA SER A 350 24.38 -15.70 27.47
C SER A 350 24.84 -14.43 28.16
#